data_AF-A0A837FDP6-F1
#
_entry.id   AF-A0A837FDP6-F1
#
_cell.length_a   1.000
_cell.length_b   1.000
_cell.length_c   1.000
_cell.angle_alpha   90.00
_cell.angle_beta   90.00
_cell.angle_gamma   90.00
#
_symmetry.space_group_name_H-M   'P 1'
#
loop_
_entity.id
_entity.type
_entity.pdbx_description
1 polymer ?
#
loop_
_entity_poly.entity_id
_entity_poly.type
_entity_poly.pdbx_seq_one_letter_code
_entity_poly.pdbx_strand_id
1 'polypeptide(L)'
;MSNIDKRALREIAEVAVGAHERLSVMPPDDIFDISLVEETQLDADITALNALNSSANPATVLALLDELEAAEKRIAELEAKLDSADKLQDSAFRHGLQHGFSLGQTDNQAGFEECLSSYGTGKGE
;
A
#
# COMPACT_ATOMS: atom_id res chain seq x y z
N MET A 1 -9.98 -10.47 12.52
CA MET A 1 -10.39 -9.26 11.78
C MET A 1 -11.35 -8.51 12.67
N SER A 2 -10.96 -7.31 13.06
CA SER A 2 -11.75 -6.44 13.92
C SER A 2 -13.00 -6.03 13.15
N ASN A 3 -14.17 -6.04 13.79
CA ASN A 3 -15.41 -5.55 13.19
C ASN A 3 -15.49 -4.02 13.35
N ILE A 4 -14.40 -3.31 13.00
CA ILE A 4 -14.36 -1.85 13.07
C ILE A 4 -15.06 -1.30 11.83
N ASP A 5 -16.12 -0.53 12.05
CA ASP A 5 -16.73 0.26 10.97
C ASP A 5 -15.83 1.46 10.64
N LYS A 6 -14.91 1.25 9.71
CA LYS A 6 -13.93 2.26 9.28
C LYS A 6 -14.60 3.47 8.61
N ARG A 7 -15.76 3.29 7.97
CA ARG A 7 -16.47 4.40 7.31
C ARG A 7 -17.12 5.29 8.35
N ALA A 8 -17.86 4.71 9.29
CA ALA A 8 -18.46 5.45 10.39
C ALA A 8 -17.39 6.15 11.25
N LEU A 9 -16.29 5.46 11.56
CA LEU A 9 -15.18 6.06 12.31
C LEU A 9 -14.57 7.27 11.57
N ARG A 10 -14.44 7.19 10.24
CA ARG A 10 -13.95 8.30 9.42
C ARG A 10 -14.89 9.49 9.43
N GLU A 11 -16.19 9.26 9.27
CA GLU A 11 -17.20 10.33 9.32
C GLU A 11 -17.16 11.05 10.68
N ILE A 12 -17.10 10.31 11.78
CA ILE A 12 -16.98 10.88 13.14
C ILE A 12 -15.68 11.68 13.29
N ALA A 13 -14.56 11.14 12.81
CA ALA A 13 -13.27 11.82 12.88
C ALA A 13 -13.26 13.13 12.08
N GLU A 14 -13.83 13.16 10.87
CA GLU A 14 -13.90 14.37 10.04
C GLU A 14 -14.73 15.48 10.71
N VAL A 15 -15.85 15.15 11.34
CA VAL A 15 -16.65 16.12 12.12
C VAL A 15 -15.87 16.62 13.34
N ALA A 16 -15.21 15.72 14.06
CA ALA A 16 -14.41 16.05 15.24
C ALA A 16 -13.18 16.91 14.92
N VAL A 17 -12.57 16.78 13.74
CA VAL A 17 -11.49 17.68 13.27
C VAL A 17 -11.99 19.12 13.18
N GLY A 18 -13.14 19.34 12.54
CA GLY A 18 -13.71 20.69 12.44
C GLY A 18 -14.06 21.28 13.81
N ALA A 19 -14.56 20.46 14.73
CA ALA A 19 -14.81 20.87 16.12
C ALA A 19 -13.50 21.21 16.86
N HIS A 20 -12.47 20.39 16.71
CA HIS A 20 -11.16 20.62 17.32
C HIS A 20 -10.52 21.93 16.84
N GLU A 21 -10.57 22.21 15.53
CA GLU A 21 -10.03 23.45 14.95
C GLU A 21 -10.73 24.69 15.51
N ARG A 22 -12.06 24.67 15.63
CA ARG A 22 -12.86 25.79 16.19
C ARG A 22 -12.56 26.04 17.66
N LEU A 23 -12.41 24.99 18.45
CA LEU A 23 -12.10 25.12 19.88
C LEU A 23 -10.62 25.47 20.13
N SER A 24 -9.71 25.05 19.24
CA SER A 24 -8.28 25.31 19.38
C SER A 24 -7.90 26.78 19.15
N VAL A 25 -8.74 27.57 18.48
CA VAL A 25 -8.50 29.01 18.25
C VAL A 25 -9.02 29.90 19.38
N MET A 26 -9.66 29.32 20.40
CA MET A 26 -10.13 30.09 21.56
C MET A 26 -9.00 30.43 22.54
N PRO A 27 -8.93 31.68 23.04
CA PRO A 27 -7.92 32.06 24.02
C PRO A 27 -8.15 31.32 25.35
N PRO A 28 -7.08 30.86 26.03
CA PRO A 28 -7.18 30.05 27.25
C PRO A 28 -7.80 30.78 28.45
N ASP A 29 -7.86 32.13 28.41
CA ASP A 29 -8.37 32.98 29.49
C ASP A 29 -9.81 33.48 29.25
N ASP A 30 -10.47 33.04 28.18
CA ASP A 30 -11.88 33.39 27.94
C ASP A 30 -12.76 32.59 28.91
N ILE A 31 -13.20 33.26 29.98
CA ILE A 31 -14.26 32.73 30.86
C ILE A 31 -15.55 32.77 30.04
N PHE A 32 -15.99 31.59 29.60
CA PHE A 32 -17.26 31.45 28.90
C PHE A 32 -18.41 31.98 29.76
N ASP A 33 -19.04 33.06 29.29
CA ASP A 33 -20.32 33.48 29.81
C ASP A 33 -21.40 32.60 29.19
N ILE A 34 -21.76 31.53 29.90
CA ILE A 34 -22.75 30.51 29.51
C ILE A 34 -24.11 31.16 29.18
N SER A 35 -24.34 32.41 29.59
CA SER A 35 -25.57 33.14 29.35
C SER A 35 -25.69 33.81 27.96
N LEU A 36 -24.60 33.94 27.21
CA LEU A 36 -24.52 34.78 25.98
C LEU A 36 -24.26 34.00 24.68
N VAL A 37 -23.96 32.71 24.76
CA VAL A 37 -23.71 31.87 23.59
C VAL A 37 -25.04 31.29 23.12
N GLU A 38 -25.35 31.40 21.82
CA GLU A 38 -26.32 30.49 21.21
C GLU A 38 -25.77 29.06 21.44
N GLU A 39 -26.32 28.36 22.45
CA GLU A 39 -25.86 27.08 23.03
C GLU A 39 -25.66 25.92 22.03
N THR A 40 -25.75 26.14 20.72
CA THR A 40 -25.85 25.07 19.72
C THR A 40 -24.51 24.62 19.15
N GLN A 41 -23.57 25.54 18.87
CA GLN A 41 -22.33 25.18 18.17
C GLN A 41 -21.28 24.56 19.11
N LEU A 42 -21.16 25.08 20.33
CA LEU A 42 -20.22 24.54 21.33
C LEU A 42 -20.65 23.15 21.80
N ASP A 43 -21.94 22.96 22.05
CA ASP A 43 -22.49 21.65 22.41
C ASP A 43 -22.32 20.63 21.28
N ALA A 44 -22.47 21.06 20.02
CA ALA A 44 -22.19 20.22 18.86
C ALA A 44 -20.72 19.82 18.78
N ASP A 45 -19.80 20.73 19.07
CA ASP A 45 -18.35 20.50 19.01
C ASP A 45 -17.88 19.55 20.12
N ILE A 46 -18.36 19.75 21.35
CA ILE A 46 -18.12 18.84 22.48
C ILE A 46 -18.72 17.45 22.18
N THR A 47 -19.93 17.41 21.62
CA THR A 47 -20.58 16.14 21.22
C THR A 47 -19.75 15.40 20.18
N ALA A 48 -19.23 16.10 19.17
CA ALA A 48 -18.39 15.51 18.13
C ALA A 48 -17.09 14.93 18.71
N LEU A 49 -16.41 15.67 19.58
CA LEU A 49 -15.17 15.20 20.23
C LEU A 49 -15.41 13.99 21.13
N ASN A 50 -16.50 13.99 21.90
CA ASN A 50 -16.86 12.86 22.75
C ASN A 50 -17.25 11.62 21.93
N ALA A 51 -17.97 11.80 20.82
CA ALA A 51 -18.28 10.73 19.88
C ALA A 51 -17.00 10.11 19.32
N LEU A 52 -16.03 10.94 18.90
CA LEU A 52 -14.72 10.44 18.46
C LEU A 52 -13.99 9.69 19.57
N ASN A 53 -13.92 10.22 20.79
CA ASN A 53 -13.24 9.55 21.90
C ASN A 53 -13.87 8.19 22.25
N SER A 54 -15.19 8.07 22.10
CA SER A 54 -15.91 6.80 22.29
C SER A 54 -15.63 5.80 21.16
N SER A 55 -15.68 6.24 19.90
CA SER A 55 -15.47 5.38 18.73
C SER A 55 -14.00 5.01 18.53
N ALA A 56 -13.09 5.97 18.65
CA ALA A 56 -11.63 5.81 18.60
C ALA A 56 -11.03 5.50 19.98
N ASN A 57 -11.72 4.69 20.79
CA ASN A 57 -11.22 4.25 22.08
C ASN A 57 -9.91 3.43 21.93
N PRO A 58 -9.13 3.23 23.01
CA PRO A 58 -7.86 2.51 22.93
C PRO A 58 -7.94 1.12 22.29
N ALA A 59 -9.03 0.39 22.47
CA ALA A 59 -9.21 -0.92 21.84
C ALA A 59 -9.40 -0.81 20.32
N THR A 60 -10.19 0.17 19.86
CA THR A 60 -10.33 0.46 18.42
C THR A 60 -8.98 0.87 17.81
N VAL A 61 -8.21 1.71 18.50
CA VAL A 61 -6.89 2.16 18.01
C VAL A 61 -5.92 0.99 17.90
N LEU A 62 -5.83 0.13 18.92
CA LEU A 62 -4.99 -1.07 18.88
C LEU A 62 -5.40 -2.01 17.73
N ALA A 63 -6.70 -2.23 17.55
CA ALA A 63 -7.20 -3.07 16.49
C ALA A 63 -6.92 -2.49 15.08
N LEU A 64 -6.91 -1.16 14.92
CA LEU A 64 -6.47 -0.52 13.67
C LEU A 64 -4.97 -0.69 13.42
N LEU A 65 -4.14 -0.64 14.48
CA LEU A 65 -2.70 -0.88 14.39
C LEU A 65 -2.41 -2.34 14.00
N ASP A 66 -3.08 -3.31 14.64
CA ASP A 66 -2.95 -4.73 14.30
C ASP A 66 -3.33 -5.00 12.83
N GLU A 67 -4.40 -4.36 12.33
CA GLU A 67 -4.81 -4.49 10.93
C GLU A 67 -3.82 -3.85 9.96
N LEU A 68 -3.20 -2.74 10.33
CA LEU A 68 -2.18 -2.08 9.53
C LEU A 68 -0.92 -2.96 9.42
N GLU A 69 -0.41 -3.46 10.54
CA GLU A 69 0.74 -4.36 10.57
C GLU A 69 0.50 -5.64 9.75
N ALA A 70 -0.72 -6.21 9.85
CA ALA A 70 -1.11 -7.37 9.05
C ALA A 70 -1.15 -7.07 7.55
N ALA A 71 -1.63 -5.87 7.16
CA ALA A 71 -1.67 -5.43 5.78
C ALA A 71 -0.25 -5.21 5.22
N GLU A 72 0.63 -4.55 5.97
CA GLU A 72 2.03 -4.35 5.60
C GLU A 72 2.77 -5.67 5.40
N LYS A 73 2.61 -6.60 6.34
CA LYS A 73 3.16 -7.96 6.20
C LYS A 73 2.65 -8.64 4.94
N ARG A 74 1.36 -8.51 4.63
CA ARG A 74 0.77 -9.11 3.44
C ARG A 74 1.32 -8.49 2.15
N ILE A 75 1.55 -7.18 2.14
CA ILE A 75 2.17 -6.49 0.99
C ILE A 75 3.59 -7.02 0.79
N ALA A 76 4.41 -7.08 1.84
CA ALA A 76 5.77 -7.61 1.74
C ALA A 76 5.82 -9.07 1.24
N GLU A 77 4.90 -9.93 1.71
CA GLU A 77 4.77 -11.29 1.20
C GLU A 77 4.40 -11.34 -0.30
N LEU A 78 3.52 -10.46 -0.75
CA LEU A 78 3.10 -10.40 -2.15
C LEU A 78 4.20 -9.87 -3.06
N GLU A 79 4.93 -8.84 -2.62
CA GLU A 79 6.10 -8.31 -3.33
C GLU A 79 7.20 -9.37 -3.49
N ALA A 80 7.50 -10.12 -2.44
CA ALA A 80 8.47 -11.21 -2.51
C ALA A 80 8.05 -12.34 -3.47
N LYS A 81 6.75 -12.66 -3.50
CA LYS A 81 6.19 -13.64 -4.45
C LYS A 81 6.24 -13.16 -5.88
N LEU A 82 5.99 -11.87 -6.12
CA LEU A 82 6.06 -11.28 -7.45
C LEU A 82 7.50 -11.32 -7.99
N ASP A 83 8.48 -10.90 -7.19
CA ASP A 83 9.91 -10.96 -7.58
C ASP A 83 10.36 -12.42 -7.85
N SER A 84 9.89 -13.37 -7.05
CA SER A 84 10.16 -14.79 -7.29
C SER A 84 9.53 -15.30 -8.58
N ALA A 85 8.30 -14.89 -8.88
CA ALA A 85 7.58 -15.26 -10.09
C ALA A 85 8.26 -14.70 -11.34
N ASP A 86 8.70 -13.43 -11.31
CA ASP A 86 9.40 -12.78 -12.42
C ASP A 86 10.72 -13.50 -12.75
N LYS A 87 11.50 -13.88 -11.73
CA LYS A 87 12.73 -14.66 -11.91
C LYS A 87 12.48 -16.05 -12.48
N LEU A 88 11.42 -16.72 -12.02
CA LEU A 88 11.00 -18.01 -12.55
C LEU A 88 10.59 -17.90 -14.03
N GLN A 89 9.84 -16.86 -14.39
CA GLN A 89 9.45 -16.61 -15.77
C GLN A 89 10.65 -16.34 -16.68
N ASP A 90 11.58 -15.46 -16.28
CA ASP A 90 12.79 -15.16 -17.06
C ASP A 90 13.66 -16.41 -17.26
N SER A 91 13.87 -17.19 -16.19
CA SER A 91 14.66 -18.43 -16.27
C SER A 91 14.00 -19.49 -17.17
N ALA A 92 12.68 -19.69 -17.05
CA ALA A 92 11.94 -20.62 -17.91
C ALA A 92 11.99 -20.20 -19.38
N PHE A 93 11.86 -18.89 -19.66
CA PHE A 93 11.97 -18.36 -21.02
C PHE A 93 13.37 -18.58 -21.61
N ARG A 94 14.43 -18.24 -20.86
CA ARG A 94 15.83 -18.46 -21.29
C ARG A 94 16.14 -19.93 -21.54
N HIS A 95 15.70 -20.83 -20.65
CA HIS A 95 15.88 -22.26 -20.85
C HIS A 95 15.13 -22.76 -22.09
N GLY A 96 13.90 -22.29 -22.31
CA GLY A 96 13.13 -22.62 -23.52
C GLY A 96 13.85 -22.18 -24.80
N LEU A 97 14.37 -20.95 -24.84
CA LEU A 97 15.16 -20.45 -25.96
C LEU A 97 16.43 -21.28 -26.20
N GLN A 98 17.16 -21.60 -25.13
CA GLN A 98 18.37 -22.43 -25.23
C GLN A 98 18.05 -23.82 -25.79
N HIS A 99 16.99 -24.47 -25.30
CA HIS A 99 16.56 -25.77 -25.80
C HIS A 99 16.15 -25.70 -27.28
N GLY A 100 15.38 -24.68 -27.67
CA GLY A 100 15.00 -24.47 -29.08
C GLY A 100 16.22 -24.25 -29.98
N PHE A 101 17.20 -23.47 -29.54
CA PHE A 101 18.45 -23.26 -30.27
C PHE A 101 19.25 -24.56 -30.43
N SER A 102 19.42 -25.33 -29.35
CA SER A 102 20.11 -26.62 -29.41
C SER A 102 19.39 -27.62 -30.33
N LEU A 103 18.05 -27.66 -30.31
CA LEU A 103 17.28 -28.50 -31.22
C LEU A 103 17.50 -28.10 -32.69
N GLY A 104 17.43 -26.81 -32.99
CA GLY A 104 17.70 -26.31 -34.35
C GLY A 104 19.13 -26.58 -34.83
N GLN A 105 20.10 -26.50 -33.92
CA GLN A 105 21.49 -26.89 -34.20
C GLN A 105 21.60 -28.39 -34.49
N THR A 106 20.95 -29.25 -33.71
CA THR A 106 20.94 -30.70 -33.99
C THR A 106 20.22 -31.05 -35.29
N ASP A 107 19.18 -30.31 -35.66
CA ASP A 107 18.42 -30.53 -36.90
C ASP A 107 19.21 -30.12 -38.16
N ASN A 108 20.04 -29.07 -38.08
CA ASN A 108 20.87 -28.61 -39.19
C ASN A 108 22.29 -28.19 -38.74
N GLN A 109 23.07 -29.18 -38.33
CA GLN A 109 24.45 -28.98 -37.86
C GLN A 109 25.35 -28.37 -38.96
N ALA A 110 25.19 -28.82 -40.22
CA ALA A 110 26.01 -28.35 -41.33
C ALA A 110 25.79 -26.86 -41.63
N GLY A 111 24.52 -26.41 -41.69
CA GLY A 111 24.20 -24.99 -41.87
C GLY A 111 24.64 -24.13 -40.69
N PHE A 112 24.63 -24.67 -39.46
CA PHE A 112 25.16 -23.99 -38.28
C PHE A 112 26.68 -23.79 -38.37
N GLU A 113 27.44 -24.82 -38.75
CA GLU A 113 28.90 -24.76 -38.92
C GLU A 113 29.31 -23.80 -40.06
N GLU A 114 28.57 -23.80 -41.17
CA GLU A 114 28.75 -22.84 -42.27
C GLU A 114 28.55 -21.39 -41.79
N CYS A 115 27.47 -21.15 -41.02
CA CYS A 115 27.19 -19.84 -40.43
C CYS A 115 28.29 -19.38 -39.46
N LEU A 116 28.84 -20.28 -38.63
CA LEU A 116 29.98 -19.95 -37.77
C LEU A 116 31.26 -19.67 -38.56
N SER A 117 31.53 -20.43 -39.62
CA SER A 117 32.74 -20.25 -40.44
C SER A 117 32.76 -18.92 -41.19
N SER A 118 31.58 -18.45 -41.66
CA SER A 118 31.41 -17.12 -42.26
C SER A 118 31.52 -15.98 -41.23
N TYR A 119 31.17 -16.23 -39.97
CA TYR A 119 31.35 -15.26 -38.88
C TYR A 119 32.82 -15.13 -38.44
N GLY A 120 33.58 -16.23 -38.43
CA GLY A 120 34.99 -16.28 -38.01
C GLY A 120 35.99 -15.76 -39.06
N THR A 121 35.58 -15.62 -40.31
CA THR A 121 36.44 -15.19 -41.43
C THR A 121 36.53 -13.66 -41.58
N GLY A 122 35.83 -12.87 -40.76
CA GLY A 122 35.85 -11.39 -40.79
C GLY A 122 36.96 -10.70 -39.97
N LYS A 123 37.91 -11.43 -39.36
CA LYS A 123 39.08 -10.85 -38.69
C LYS A 123 40.37 -11.37 -39.31
N GLY A 124 40.79 -10.75 -40.40
CA GLY A 124 42.09 -11.07 -40.97
C GLY A 124 42.31 -10.54 -42.38
N GLU A 125 42.02 -9.26 -42.64
CA GLU A 125 42.69 -8.47 -43.68
C GLU A 125 42.85 -7.03 -43.18
#